data_AF-A0A7L2R7V8-F1
#
_entry.id   AF-A0A7L2R7V8-F1
#
_cell.length_a   1.000
_cell.length_b   1.000
_cell.length_c   1.000
_cell.angle_alpha   90.00
_cell.angle_beta   90.00
_cell.angle_gamma   90.00
#
_symmetry.space_group_name_H-M   'P 1'
#
loop_
_entity.id
_entity.type
_entity.pdbx_description
1 polymer ?
#
loop_
_entity_poly.entity_id
_entity_poly.type
_entity_poly.pdbx_seq_one_letter_code
_entity_poly.pdbx_strand_id
1 'polypeptide(L)'
;RMSEPAAFLHLDVAVENGTGGLAPARPLTWQVEYPGQDPEAQKDKLVWEIQVSERDVRALVPLVQELEILNTAPLTGIPRVIPVKLVAVEAGGGVSELTDPVGCESADKQVLQVSDSCDLVFVGGKESRGARGVRVDFWVRRLRAELSFSVWAPLLPLRVQLGDPILEQLRGWRLPEGPDSAVVESEDTAEEPERRARGCRPQFQRTALRVLAHFVAHPLDGGRHLSYLPGPEWLLDVTHLVAARTRVQDPRVA
;
A
#
# COMPACT_ATOMS: atom_id res chain seq x y z
N ARG A 1 55.03 -43.05 19.91
CA ARG A 1 54.68 -42.72 18.51
C ARG A 1 53.55 -41.70 18.56
N MET A 2 53.86 -40.42 18.41
CA MET A 2 52.83 -39.39 18.30
C MET A 2 52.24 -39.48 16.89
N SER A 3 50.92 -39.62 16.79
CA SER A 3 50.18 -39.55 15.53
C SER A 3 50.38 -38.16 14.94
N GLU A 4 50.85 -38.07 13.70
CA GLU A 4 50.83 -36.81 12.96
C GLU A 4 49.37 -36.30 12.87
N PRO A 5 49.13 -34.99 12.99
CA PRO A 5 47.80 -34.43 12.83
C PRO A 5 47.40 -34.54 11.36
N ALA A 6 46.31 -35.24 11.06
CA ALA A 6 45.72 -35.22 9.74
C ALA A 6 45.31 -33.78 9.39
N ALA A 7 45.91 -33.22 8.34
CA ALA A 7 45.49 -31.94 7.79
C ALA A 7 44.30 -32.19 6.85
N PHE A 8 43.16 -31.62 7.16
CA PHE A 8 41.96 -31.73 6.35
C PHE A 8 41.84 -30.48 5.46
N LEU A 9 41.57 -30.70 4.17
CA LEU A 9 41.17 -29.64 3.25
C LEU A 9 39.64 -29.59 3.22
N HIS A 10 39.07 -28.42 3.52
CA HIS A 10 37.62 -28.20 3.47
C HIS A 10 37.28 -27.39 2.22
N LEU A 11 36.31 -27.87 1.44
CA LEU A 11 35.74 -27.16 0.31
C LEU A 11 34.22 -27.08 0.49
N ASP A 12 33.68 -25.88 0.38
CA ASP A 12 32.25 -25.64 0.28
C ASP A 12 31.87 -25.42 -1.19
N VAL A 13 30.85 -26.13 -1.66
CA VAL A 13 30.37 -26.06 -3.05
C VAL A 13 28.89 -25.69 -3.02
N ALA A 14 28.53 -24.60 -3.70
CA ALA A 14 27.15 -24.14 -3.83
C ALA A 14 26.67 -24.21 -5.28
N VAL A 15 25.38 -24.48 -5.47
CA VAL A 15 24.74 -24.49 -6.79
C VAL A 15 23.93 -23.20 -6.94
N GLU A 16 24.45 -22.25 -7.73
CA GLU A 16 23.82 -20.93 -7.86
C GLU A 16 22.53 -20.93 -8.70
N ASN A 17 22.44 -21.80 -9.72
CA ASN A 17 21.29 -21.85 -10.62
C ASN A 17 20.82 -23.29 -10.86
N GLY A 18 19.60 -23.61 -10.40
CA GLY A 18 18.91 -24.83 -10.80
C GLY A 18 18.55 -24.74 -12.28
N THR A 19 19.40 -25.25 -13.16
CA THR A 19 19.04 -25.40 -14.57
C THR A 19 18.02 -26.54 -14.63
N GLY A 20 16.76 -26.21 -14.94
CA GLY A 20 15.64 -27.15 -15.10
C GLY A 20 15.85 -28.14 -16.24
N GLY A 21 16.90 -28.96 -16.14
CA GLY A 21 17.41 -29.83 -17.18
C GLY A 21 17.98 -31.11 -16.58
N LEU A 22 17.15 -32.15 -16.65
CA LEU A 22 17.34 -33.61 -16.74
C LEU A 22 18.53 -34.36 -16.11
N ALA A 23 19.62 -33.72 -15.66
CA ALA A 23 20.75 -34.42 -15.06
C ALA A 23 20.74 -34.26 -13.53
N PRO A 24 20.35 -35.30 -12.76
CA PRO A 24 20.34 -35.29 -11.30
C PRO A 24 21.76 -35.25 -10.70
N ALA A 25 22.80 -35.53 -11.50
CA ALA A 25 24.18 -35.52 -11.07
C ALA A 25 25.01 -34.55 -11.92
N ARG A 26 25.90 -33.78 -11.27
CA ARG A 26 26.85 -32.88 -11.92
C ARG A 26 28.28 -33.34 -11.60
N PRO A 27 29.13 -33.59 -12.61
CA PRO A 27 30.50 -33.98 -12.38
C PRO A 27 31.34 -32.78 -11.90
N LEU A 28 32.01 -32.94 -10.75
CA LEU A 28 33.05 -32.05 -10.24
C LEU A 28 34.40 -32.74 -10.42
N THR A 29 35.25 -32.17 -11.26
CA THR A 29 36.64 -32.65 -11.45
C THR A 29 37.59 -31.86 -10.57
N TRP A 30 38.40 -32.53 -9.76
CA TRP A 30 39.44 -31.89 -8.96
C TRP A 30 40.76 -32.66 -9.01
N GLN A 31 41.85 -31.94 -8.72
CA GLN A 31 43.20 -32.47 -8.66
C GLN A 31 43.98 -31.75 -7.55
N VAL A 32 44.89 -32.45 -6.88
CA VAL A 32 45.77 -31.85 -5.86
C VAL A 32 47.19 -31.74 -6.40
N GLU A 33 47.72 -30.53 -6.34
CA GLU A 33 49.06 -30.17 -6.76
C GLU A 33 49.95 -29.93 -5.54
N TYR A 34 51.13 -30.55 -5.52
CA TYR A 34 52.14 -30.35 -4.47
C TYR A 34 53.37 -29.65 -5.07
N PRO A 35 54.03 -28.74 -4.32
CA PRO A 35 55.24 -28.07 -4.79
C PRO A 35 56.36 -29.08 -5.10
N GLY A 36 57.04 -28.90 -6.24
CA GLY A 36 58.17 -29.74 -6.66
C GLY A 36 57.80 -31.02 -7.41
N GLN A 37 56.53 -31.21 -7.75
CA GLN A 37 56.04 -32.37 -8.50
C GLN A 37 56.04 -32.08 -10.01
N ASP A 38 56.42 -33.08 -10.82
CA ASP A 38 56.54 -32.96 -12.29
C ASP A 38 55.18 -32.64 -12.94
N PRO A 39 55.06 -31.56 -13.74
CA PRO A 39 53.81 -31.20 -14.42
C PRO A 39 53.30 -32.22 -15.44
N GLU A 40 54.17 -33.09 -15.98
CA GLU A 40 53.80 -34.16 -16.93
C GLU A 40 53.42 -35.47 -16.23
N ALA A 41 53.64 -35.59 -14.92
CA ALA A 41 53.18 -36.73 -14.15
C ALA A 41 51.65 -36.67 -14.07
N GLN A 42 50.99 -37.41 -14.96
CA GLN A 42 49.54 -37.49 -15.06
C GLN A 42 48.95 -37.98 -13.74
N LYS A 43 48.54 -37.04 -12.89
CA LYS A 43 47.88 -37.35 -11.62
C LYS A 43 46.43 -37.76 -11.87
N ASP A 44 45.92 -38.61 -11.00
CA ASP A 44 44.52 -39.02 -11.00
C ASP A 44 43.62 -37.79 -10.87
N LYS A 45 43.05 -37.35 -12.00
CA LYS A 45 41.92 -36.42 -11.99
C LYS A 45 40.75 -37.17 -11.39
N LEU A 46 40.34 -36.74 -10.21
CA LEU A 46 39.22 -37.35 -9.51
C LEU A 46 37.95 -36.66 -9.97
N VAL A 47 36.97 -37.46 -10.37
CA VAL A 47 35.64 -37.00 -10.74
C VAL A 47 34.68 -37.39 -9.61
N TRP A 48 34.02 -36.40 -9.03
CA TRP A 48 32.92 -36.60 -8.10
C TRP A 48 31.61 -36.30 -8.78
N GLU A 49 30.58 -37.08 -8.50
CA GLU A 49 29.22 -36.79 -8.96
C GLU A 49 28.43 -36.15 -7.81
N ILE A 50 28.14 -34.86 -7.95
CA ILE A 50 27.32 -34.13 -6.99
C ILE A 50 25.86 -34.28 -7.43
N GLN A 51 25.04 -34.88 -6.56
CA GLN A 51 23.61 -34.96 -6.81
C GLN A 51 22.99 -33.57 -6.61
N VAL A 52 22.39 -33.02 -7.66
CA VAL A 52 21.70 -31.73 -7.68
C VAL A 52 20.22 -32.01 -7.94
N SER A 53 19.39 -31.83 -6.93
CA SER A 53 17.93 -31.86 -7.08
C SER A 53 17.40 -30.49 -7.48
N GLU A 54 16.24 -30.47 -8.15
CA GLU A 54 15.45 -29.23 -8.21
C GLU A 54 15.13 -28.75 -6.79
N ARG A 55 14.98 -27.43 -6.62
CA ARG A 55 14.57 -26.82 -5.35
C ARG A 55 13.26 -27.46 -4.93
N ASP A 56 13.28 -28.19 -3.82
CA ASP A 56 12.10 -28.86 -3.27
C ASP A 56 11.25 -27.82 -2.52
N VAL A 57 10.56 -26.97 -3.29
CA VAL A 57 9.69 -25.92 -2.76
C VAL A 57 8.46 -26.57 -2.13
N ARG A 58 8.29 -26.35 -0.83
CA ARG A 58 7.21 -26.93 -0.03
C ARG A 58 6.05 -25.97 0.21
N ALA A 59 6.33 -24.67 0.25
CA ALA A 59 5.32 -23.67 0.51
C ALA A 59 5.54 -22.39 -0.29
N LEU A 60 4.43 -21.76 -0.64
CA LEU A 60 4.36 -20.38 -1.10
C LEU A 60 3.95 -19.52 0.08
N VAL A 61 4.68 -18.43 0.35
CA VAL A 61 4.39 -17.53 1.46
C VAL A 61 4.27 -16.09 0.96
N PRO A 62 3.06 -15.51 0.98
CA PRO A 62 2.86 -14.08 0.72
C PRO A 62 3.18 -13.26 1.98
N LEU A 63 4.02 -12.25 1.83
CA LEU A 63 4.46 -11.34 2.88
C LEU A 63 3.91 -9.95 2.61
N VAL A 64 3.26 -9.36 3.62
CA VAL A 64 2.72 -8.00 3.58
C VAL A 64 3.01 -7.29 4.89
N GLN A 65 3.12 -5.97 4.85
CA GLN A 65 3.36 -5.15 6.05
C GLN A 65 2.09 -4.95 6.88
N GLU A 66 0.93 -4.89 6.22
CA GLU A 66 -0.35 -4.55 6.83
C GLU A 66 -1.45 -5.45 6.25
N LEU A 67 -2.27 -6.03 7.13
CA LEU A 67 -3.47 -6.81 6.76
C LEU A 67 -4.77 -6.04 7.00
N GLU A 68 -4.69 -4.90 7.68
CA GLU A 68 -5.81 -4.03 8.00
C GLU A 68 -5.67 -2.72 7.23
N ILE A 69 -6.67 -2.41 6.40
CA ILE A 69 -6.63 -1.33 5.42
C ILE A 69 -7.74 -0.34 5.72
N LEU A 70 -7.38 0.92 5.92
CA LEU A 70 -8.34 2.01 5.99
C LEU A 70 -8.51 2.64 4.60
N ASN A 71 -9.64 2.39 3.95
CA ASN A 71 -9.90 2.91 2.61
C ASN A 71 -10.43 4.34 2.66
N THR A 72 -9.53 5.32 2.53
CA THR A 72 -9.89 6.75 2.43
C THR A 72 -10.10 7.22 0.99
N ALA A 73 -9.85 6.36 -0.01
CA ALA A 73 -9.92 6.72 -1.42
C ALA A 73 -11.30 7.25 -1.86
N PRO A 74 -12.45 6.77 -1.33
CA PRO A 74 -13.74 7.39 -1.64
C PRO A 74 -13.84 8.87 -1.23
N LEU A 75 -13.07 9.31 -0.22
CA LEU A 75 -13.06 10.68 0.27
C LEU A 75 -12.00 11.54 -0.41
N THR A 76 -10.79 11.00 -0.57
CA THR A 76 -9.63 11.74 -1.08
C THR A 76 -9.45 11.62 -2.59
N GLY A 77 -9.89 10.51 -3.18
CA GLY A 77 -9.55 10.07 -4.55
C GLY A 77 -8.12 9.52 -4.68
N ILE A 78 -7.41 9.36 -3.57
CA ILE A 78 -6.04 8.85 -3.55
C ILE A 78 -6.12 7.37 -3.17
N PRO A 79 -5.62 6.45 -4.02
CA PRO A 79 -5.62 5.02 -3.72
C PRO A 79 -4.67 4.68 -2.57
N ARG A 80 -5.01 3.65 -1.79
CA ARG A 80 -4.09 3.05 -0.82
C ARG A 80 -3.57 1.73 -1.40
N VAL A 81 -2.25 1.59 -1.43
CA VAL A 81 -1.54 0.47 -2.04
C VAL A 81 -0.64 -0.19 -1.00
N ILE A 82 -0.65 -1.52 -0.95
CA ILE A 82 0.12 -2.35 -0.02
C ILE A 82 0.98 -3.31 -0.84
N PRO A 83 2.32 -3.24 -0.71
CA PRO A 83 3.20 -4.17 -1.38
C PRO A 83 3.06 -5.60 -0.84
N VAL A 84 3.09 -6.57 -1.75
CA VAL A 84 3.11 -8.00 -1.49
C VAL A 84 4.44 -8.55 -1.99
N LYS A 85 5.17 -9.26 -1.12
CA LYS A 85 6.35 -10.04 -1.51
C LYS A 85 6.04 -11.52 -1.41
N LEU A 86 6.06 -12.22 -2.53
CA LEU A 86 5.87 -13.66 -2.58
C LEU A 86 7.23 -14.37 -2.49
N VAL A 87 7.36 -15.32 -1.56
CA VAL A 87 8.58 -16.13 -1.40
C VAL A 87 8.27 -17.62 -1.42
N ALA A 88 9.23 -18.39 -1.91
CA ALA A 88 9.23 -19.85 -1.87
C ALA A 88 10.00 -20.32 -0.64
N VAL A 89 9.45 -21.29 0.07
CA VAL A 89 10.12 -21.98 1.18
C VAL A 89 10.44 -23.40 0.78
N GLU A 90 11.70 -23.77 0.85
CA GLU A 90 12.23 -25.09 0.49
C GLU A 90 12.19 -26.06 1.67
N ALA A 91 12.24 -27.37 1.41
CA ALA A 91 12.23 -28.41 2.45
C ALA A 91 13.37 -28.26 3.48
N GLY A 92 14.51 -27.69 3.08
CA GLY A 92 15.64 -27.37 3.95
C GLY A 92 15.48 -26.08 4.76
N GLY A 93 14.35 -25.38 4.67
CA GLY A 93 14.09 -24.10 5.33
C GLY A 93 14.66 -22.88 4.59
N GLY A 94 15.29 -23.08 3.42
CA GLY A 94 15.74 -22.00 2.55
C GLY A 94 14.56 -21.15 2.07
N VAL A 95 14.76 -19.84 2.01
CA VAL A 95 13.78 -18.87 1.49
C VAL A 95 14.36 -18.22 0.25
N SER A 96 13.65 -18.30 -0.87
CA SER A 96 14.07 -17.68 -2.12
C SER A 96 12.96 -16.89 -2.78
N GLU A 97 13.34 -15.93 -3.63
CA GLU A 97 12.41 -15.27 -4.53
C GLU A 97 11.92 -16.23 -5.62
N LEU A 98 10.73 -15.94 -6.15
CA LEU A 98 10.10 -16.75 -7.19
C LEU A 98 10.61 -16.34 -8.56
N THR A 99 10.90 -17.33 -9.40
CA THR A 99 11.28 -17.14 -10.81
C THR A 99 10.14 -17.47 -11.78
N ASP A 100 9.16 -18.25 -11.34
CA ASP A 100 8.00 -18.65 -12.13
C ASP A 100 6.93 -17.54 -12.17
N PRO A 101 6.07 -17.52 -13.21
CA PRO A 101 4.93 -16.62 -13.25
C PRO A 101 3.98 -16.90 -12.08
N VAL A 102 3.59 -15.82 -11.40
CA VAL A 102 2.67 -15.81 -10.26
C VAL A 102 1.26 -15.49 -10.73
N GLY A 103 0.26 -16.08 -10.06
CA GLY A 103 -1.13 -15.69 -10.21
C GLY A 103 -1.74 -15.34 -8.86
N CYS A 104 -2.71 -14.42 -8.87
CA CYS A 104 -3.43 -14.00 -7.70
C CYS A 104 -4.86 -13.56 -8.04
N GLU A 105 -5.76 -13.71 -7.08
CA GLU A 105 -7.14 -13.27 -7.21
C GLU A 105 -7.72 -12.87 -5.85
N SER A 106 -8.39 -11.72 -5.83
CA SER A 106 -9.22 -11.31 -4.70
C SER A 106 -10.58 -12.00 -4.79
N ALA A 107 -11.04 -12.58 -3.68
CA ALA A 107 -12.36 -13.20 -3.57
C ALA A 107 -13.50 -12.18 -3.68
N ASP A 108 -13.26 -10.90 -3.32
CA ASP A 108 -14.21 -9.81 -3.51
C ASP A 108 -13.53 -8.56 -4.09
N LYS A 109 -13.59 -8.44 -5.42
CA LYS A 109 -13.05 -7.29 -6.19
C LYS A 109 -13.82 -5.99 -5.93
N GLN A 110 -14.97 -6.02 -5.25
CA GLN A 110 -15.68 -4.81 -4.83
C GLN A 110 -15.17 -4.25 -3.51
N VAL A 111 -14.30 -4.98 -2.80
CA VAL A 111 -13.70 -4.57 -1.52
C VAL A 111 -12.19 -4.36 -1.66
N LEU A 112 -11.52 -5.25 -2.39
CA LEU A 112 -10.06 -5.25 -2.50
C LEU A 112 -9.59 -5.71 -3.88
N GLN A 113 -8.65 -4.98 -4.48
CA GLN A 113 -8.06 -5.33 -5.77
C GLN A 113 -6.63 -5.85 -5.60
N VAL A 114 -6.16 -6.57 -6.61
CA VAL A 114 -4.77 -7.04 -6.76
C VAL A 114 -4.21 -6.55 -8.09
N SER A 115 -2.89 -6.34 -8.17
CA SER A 115 -2.21 -6.08 -9.44
C SER A 115 -2.09 -7.35 -10.28
N ASP A 116 -1.96 -7.19 -11.60
CA ASP A 116 -1.73 -8.31 -12.52
C ASP A 116 -0.40 -9.04 -12.24
N SER A 117 0.59 -8.33 -11.69
CA SER A 117 1.89 -8.85 -11.26
C SER A 117 1.90 -9.45 -9.85
N CYS A 118 0.77 -9.39 -9.13
CA CYS A 118 0.61 -9.95 -7.77
C CYS A 118 1.61 -9.45 -6.72
N ASP A 119 2.18 -8.26 -6.98
CA ASP A 119 3.12 -7.54 -6.13
C ASP A 119 2.44 -6.43 -5.32
N LEU A 120 1.17 -6.11 -5.62
CA LEU A 120 0.42 -5.04 -4.98
C LEU A 120 -1.02 -5.48 -4.69
N VAL A 121 -1.51 -5.08 -3.53
CA VAL A 121 -2.91 -5.13 -3.11
C VAL A 121 -3.36 -3.70 -2.87
N PHE A 122 -4.53 -3.29 -3.38
CA PHE A 122 -4.93 -1.89 -3.29
C PHE A 122 -6.44 -1.66 -3.23
N VAL A 123 -6.80 -0.46 -2.76
CA VAL A 123 -8.16 0.10 -2.80
C VAL A 123 -8.12 1.43 -3.54
N GLY A 124 -8.91 1.56 -4.60
CA GLY A 124 -8.84 2.64 -5.58
C GLY A 124 -9.98 3.65 -5.51
N GLY A 125 -10.94 3.44 -4.59
CA GLY A 125 -12.09 4.33 -4.38
C GLY A 125 -13.35 3.92 -5.14
N LYS A 126 -13.26 2.95 -6.05
CA LYS A 126 -14.45 2.24 -6.57
C LYS A 126 -15.00 1.26 -5.54
N GLU A 127 -14.12 0.74 -4.68
CA GLU A 127 -14.40 -0.17 -3.58
C GLU A 127 -15.01 0.60 -2.40
N SER A 128 -16.30 0.94 -2.49
CA SER A 128 -17.01 1.73 -1.47
C SER A 128 -17.46 0.91 -0.26
N ARG A 129 -17.29 -0.41 -0.30
CA ARG A 129 -17.64 -1.32 0.80
C ARG A 129 -16.37 -1.85 1.45
N GLY A 130 -16.34 -1.80 2.78
CA GLY A 130 -15.35 -2.53 3.57
C GLY A 130 -15.85 -3.94 3.88
N ALA A 131 -14.94 -4.86 4.21
CA ALA A 131 -15.26 -6.18 4.74
C ALA A 131 -14.07 -6.75 5.54
N ARG A 132 -14.36 -7.65 6.48
CA ARG A 132 -13.34 -8.34 7.30
C ARG A 132 -13.08 -9.73 6.75
N GLY A 133 -11.81 -10.11 6.67
CA GLY A 133 -11.40 -11.44 6.20
C GLY A 133 -11.58 -11.63 4.69
N VAL A 134 -11.45 -10.56 3.89
CA VAL A 134 -11.45 -10.66 2.43
C VAL A 134 -10.24 -11.46 2.01
N ARG A 135 -10.50 -12.60 1.38
CA ARG A 135 -9.45 -13.49 0.93
C ARG A 135 -8.79 -12.98 -0.36
N VAL A 136 -7.47 -13.06 -0.39
CA VAL A 136 -6.67 -13.00 -1.61
C VAL A 136 -5.91 -14.32 -1.74
N ASP A 137 -6.17 -15.01 -2.84
CA ASP A 137 -5.54 -16.27 -3.20
C ASP A 137 -4.32 -15.99 -4.06
N PHE A 138 -3.19 -16.64 -3.77
CA PHE A 138 -1.95 -16.60 -4.54
C PHE A 138 -1.57 -18.00 -4.96
N TRP A 139 -1.07 -18.17 -6.19
CA TRP A 139 -0.64 -19.48 -6.67
C TRP A 139 0.54 -19.41 -7.62
N VAL A 140 1.36 -20.46 -7.57
CA VAL A 140 2.48 -20.71 -8.49
C VAL A 140 2.52 -22.20 -8.77
N ARG A 141 2.43 -22.59 -10.05
CA ARG A 141 2.34 -24.01 -10.47
C ARG A 141 1.23 -24.76 -9.73
N ARG A 142 1.59 -25.56 -8.71
CA ARG A 142 0.67 -26.35 -7.87
C ARG A 142 0.56 -25.83 -6.44
N LEU A 143 1.43 -24.89 -6.06
CA LEU A 143 1.44 -24.29 -4.74
C LEU A 143 0.37 -23.20 -4.66
N ARG A 144 -0.30 -23.14 -3.53
CA ARG A 144 -1.32 -22.13 -3.21
C ARG A 144 -1.05 -21.55 -1.85
N ALA A 145 -1.35 -20.27 -1.70
CA ALA A 145 -1.29 -19.55 -0.45
C ALA A 145 -2.46 -18.57 -0.37
N GLU A 146 -2.82 -18.19 0.84
CA GLU A 146 -3.99 -17.38 1.12
C GLU A 146 -3.63 -16.28 2.12
N LEU A 147 -4.10 -15.05 1.89
CA LEU A 147 -4.12 -13.98 2.89
C LEU A 147 -5.53 -13.45 3.08
N SER A 148 -5.88 -13.14 4.33
CA SER A 148 -7.15 -12.54 4.71
C SER A 148 -6.92 -11.09 5.15
N PHE A 149 -7.50 -10.14 4.40
CA PHE A 149 -7.42 -8.71 4.69
C PHE A 149 -8.68 -8.20 5.38
N SER A 150 -8.54 -7.18 6.23
CA SER A 150 -9.66 -6.41 6.77
C SER A 150 -9.65 -5.02 6.16
N VAL A 151 -10.67 -4.68 5.39
CA VAL A 151 -10.83 -3.39 4.74
C VAL A 151 -11.95 -2.62 5.41
N TRP A 152 -11.66 -1.41 5.85
CA TRP A 152 -12.62 -0.48 6.45
C TRP A 152 -12.91 0.64 5.46
N ALA A 153 -14.18 0.86 5.14
CA ALA A 153 -14.60 1.91 4.22
C ALA A 153 -15.51 2.93 4.92
N PRO A 154 -15.49 4.21 4.51
CA PRO A 154 -16.35 5.24 5.08
C PRO A 154 -17.81 4.94 4.75
N LEU A 155 -18.66 4.99 5.76
CA LEU A 155 -20.11 4.90 5.58
C LEU A 155 -20.63 6.24 5.03
N LEU A 156 -21.26 6.20 3.86
CA LEU A 156 -21.88 7.36 3.22
C LEU A 156 -23.40 7.38 3.47
N PRO A 157 -24.03 8.56 3.61
CA PRO A 157 -23.44 9.90 3.55
C PRO A 157 -22.65 10.30 4.81
N LEU A 158 -21.72 11.24 4.66
CA LEU A 158 -20.93 11.78 5.79
C LEU A 158 -21.76 12.71 6.67
N ARG A 159 -21.39 12.82 7.95
CA ARG A 159 -22.04 13.74 8.90
C ARG A 159 -21.31 15.07 8.95
N VAL A 160 -21.98 16.14 8.55
CA VAL A 160 -21.47 17.51 8.67
C VAL A 160 -21.96 18.13 9.99
N GLN A 161 -21.06 18.73 10.74
CA GLN A 161 -21.34 19.48 11.96
C GLN A 161 -20.80 20.90 11.81
N LEU A 162 -21.66 21.88 12.13
CA LEU A 162 -21.30 23.30 12.21
C LEU A 162 -21.32 23.71 13.68
N GLY A 163 -20.41 24.58 14.10
CA GLY A 163 -20.44 25.14 15.45
C GLY A 163 -21.66 26.03 15.67
N ASP A 164 -21.87 26.97 14.75
CA ASP A 164 -22.98 27.91 14.70
C ASP A 164 -23.53 27.95 13.28
N PRO A 165 -24.77 27.50 13.04
CA PRO A 165 -25.38 27.51 11.72
C PRO A 165 -25.90 28.90 11.29
N ILE A 166 -25.98 29.89 12.19
CA ILE A 166 -26.54 31.21 11.91
C ILE A 166 -25.45 32.27 12.13
N LEU A 167 -24.86 32.75 11.05
CA LEU A 167 -23.76 33.72 11.11
C LEU A 167 -24.30 35.15 11.13
N GLU A 168 -23.98 35.91 12.17
CA GLU A 168 -24.35 37.33 12.24
C GLU A 168 -23.37 38.22 11.47
N GLN A 169 -23.87 39.36 10.99
CA GLN A 169 -23.02 40.39 10.40
C GLN A 169 -22.22 41.12 11.49
N LEU A 170 -20.91 41.21 11.32
CA LEU A 170 -20.01 41.99 12.15
C LEU A 170 -20.22 43.48 11.89
N ARG A 171 -20.97 44.14 12.79
CA ARG A 171 -21.23 45.58 12.72
C ARG A 171 -19.94 46.37 12.97
N GLY A 172 -19.69 47.40 12.15
CA GLY A 172 -18.55 48.31 12.29
C GLY A 172 -17.23 47.81 11.69
N TRP A 173 -17.16 46.55 11.23
CA TRP A 173 -15.99 46.01 10.54
C TRP A 173 -16.18 46.10 9.02
N ARG A 174 -15.35 46.87 8.33
CA ARG A 174 -15.41 47.07 6.87
C ARG A 174 -14.01 46.88 6.31
N LEU A 175 -13.84 45.95 5.36
CA LEU A 175 -12.57 45.78 4.65
C LEU A 175 -12.54 46.77 3.47
N PRO A 176 -11.43 47.49 3.24
CA PRO A 176 -11.22 48.24 2.01
C PRO A 176 -11.23 47.27 0.81
N GLU A 177 -11.90 47.66 -0.27
CA GLU A 177 -11.83 46.92 -1.52
C GLU A 177 -10.38 46.89 -2.06
N GLY A 178 -9.87 45.69 -2.34
CA GLY A 178 -8.61 45.51 -3.07
C GLY A 178 -8.74 45.93 -4.54
N PRO A 179 -7.63 46.22 -5.23
CA PRO A 179 -7.62 46.83 -6.56
C PRO A 179 -8.30 46.02 -7.67
N ASP A 180 -8.56 44.73 -7.46
CA ASP A 180 -9.16 43.84 -8.46
C ASP A 180 -10.67 44.02 -8.69
N SER A 181 -11.37 44.84 -7.88
CA SER A 181 -12.80 45.17 -8.13
C SER A 181 -13.03 46.45 -8.94
N ALA A 182 -11.96 47.13 -9.38
CA ALA A 182 -12.03 48.48 -9.96
C ALA A 182 -12.11 48.56 -11.49
N VAL A 183 -12.61 47.52 -12.19
CA VAL A 183 -12.72 47.52 -13.67
C VAL A 183 -14.16 47.64 -14.18
N VAL A 184 -15.01 48.39 -13.47
CA VAL A 184 -16.24 48.91 -14.08
C VAL A 184 -16.29 50.41 -13.86
N GLU A 185 -16.09 51.12 -14.96
CA GLU A 185 -15.91 52.56 -15.10
C GLU A 185 -17.06 53.38 -14.48
N SER A 186 -16.69 54.53 -13.93
CA SER A 186 -17.49 55.76 -14.12
C SER A 186 -16.55 56.95 -13.93
N GLU A 187 -16.20 57.57 -15.04
CA GLU A 187 -15.76 58.96 -15.08
C GLU A 187 -16.95 59.82 -14.62
N ASP A 188 -16.80 60.55 -13.52
CA ASP A 188 -17.45 61.85 -13.34
C ASP A 188 -16.84 62.60 -12.15
N THR A 189 -16.72 63.91 -12.36
CA THR A 189 -15.98 64.89 -11.58
C THR A 189 -16.67 65.31 -10.27
N ALA A 190 -15.94 66.11 -9.49
CA ALA A 190 -16.34 66.86 -8.29
C ALA A 190 -16.15 66.20 -6.91
N GLU A 191 -15.87 67.09 -5.97
CA GLU A 191 -15.14 66.98 -4.70
C GLU A 191 -16.04 66.52 -3.52
N GLU A 192 -15.47 66.44 -2.31
CA GLU A 192 -16.07 66.14 -0.98
C GLU A 192 -15.94 64.66 -0.47
N PRO A 193 -15.80 64.45 0.86
CA PRO A 193 -15.07 63.32 1.49
C PRO A 193 -15.86 61.99 1.55
N GLU A 194 -16.85 61.81 0.69
CA GLU A 194 -17.67 60.60 0.62
C GLU A 194 -17.04 59.48 -0.24
N ARG A 195 -15.94 59.78 -0.93
CA ARG A 195 -15.19 58.79 -1.72
C ARG A 195 -14.59 57.64 -0.88
N ARG A 196 -14.55 57.74 0.45
CA ARG A 196 -14.08 56.66 1.33
C ARG A 196 -15.06 55.49 1.46
N ALA A 197 -16.32 55.66 1.07
CA ALA A 197 -17.35 54.61 1.24
C ALA A 197 -17.48 53.66 0.04
N ARG A 198 -16.81 53.94 -1.10
CA ARG A 198 -16.95 53.18 -2.37
C ARG A 198 -16.29 51.79 -2.39
N GLY A 199 -16.08 51.16 -1.24
CA GLY A 199 -15.48 49.84 -1.22
C GLY A 199 -15.61 49.08 0.09
N CYS A 200 -16.70 49.29 0.83
CA CYS A 200 -16.91 48.66 2.13
C CYS A 200 -17.90 47.50 2.01
N ARG A 201 -17.40 46.27 2.14
CA ARG A 201 -18.22 45.05 2.10
C ARG A 201 -18.60 44.63 3.53
N PRO A 202 -19.85 44.17 3.79
CA PRO A 202 -20.19 43.60 5.09
C PRO A 202 -19.33 42.35 5.36
N GLN A 203 -18.94 42.14 6.61
CA GLN A 203 -18.30 40.92 7.07
C GLN A 203 -19.26 40.15 7.97
N PHE A 204 -19.22 38.83 7.89
CA PHE A 204 -20.02 37.93 8.72
C PHE A 204 -19.10 37.17 9.67
N GLN A 205 -19.69 36.67 10.76
CA GLN A 205 -19.02 35.72 11.64
C GLN A 205 -18.59 34.47 10.84
N ARG A 206 -17.61 33.75 11.37
CA ARG A 206 -17.17 32.46 10.81
C ARG A 206 -17.47 31.36 11.80
N THR A 207 -17.80 30.18 11.30
CA THR A 207 -18.02 29.00 12.13
C THR A 207 -17.09 27.86 11.74
N ALA A 208 -16.77 27.02 12.72
CA ALA A 208 -16.01 25.80 12.47
C ALA A 208 -16.91 24.75 11.80
N LEU A 209 -16.40 24.14 10.73
CA LEU A 209 -16.98 22.99 10.06
C LEU A 209 -16.21 21.73 10.45
N ARG A 210 -16.93 20.68 10.84
CA ARG A 210 -16.38 19.34 11.01
C ARG A 210 -17.14 18.35 10.14
N VAL A 211 -16.42 17.50 9.42
CA VAL A 211 -16.97 16.40 8.65
C VAL A 211 -16.55 15.10 9.33
N LEU A 212 -17.53 14.29 9.69
CA LEU A 212 -17.36 13.07 10.46
C LEU A 212 -17.84 11.84 9.67
N ALA A 213 -17.19 10.71 9.88
CA ALA A 213 -17.52 9.44 9.23
C ALA A 213 -17.42 8.25 10.20
N HIS A 214 -18.30 7.28 10.04
CA HIS A 214 -18.04 5.92 10.50
C HIS A 214 -17.19 5.19 9.48
N PHE A 215 -16.27 4.35 9.93
CA PHE A 215 -15.60 3.38 9.06
C PHE A 215 -16.10 1.98 9.40
N VAL A 216 -16.58 1.27 8.38
CA VAL A 216 -17.31 0.02 8.57
C VAL A 216 -16.78 -1.09 7.68
N ALA A 217 -17.03 -2.31 8.14
CA ALA A 217 -16.81 -3.53 7.38
C ALA A 217 -18.08 -4.38 7.38
N HIS A 218 -18.49 -4.79 6.18
CA HIS A 218 -19.63 -5.67 5.96
C HIS A 218 -19.21 -7.12 6.20
N PRO A 219 -20.13 -7.96 6.69
CA PRO A 219 -19.85 -9.36 6.84
C PRO A 219 -19.90 -10.05 5.46
N LEU A 220 -19.00 -11.01 5.25
CA LEU A 220 -18.87 -11.71 3.96
C LEU A 220 -19.96 -12.77 3.73
N ASP A 221 -20.61 -13.22 4.80
CA ASP A 221 -21.68 -14.24 4.79
C ASP A 221 -23.07 -13.68 4.44
N GLY A 222 -23.17 -12.39 4.08
CA GLY A 222 -24.43 -11.72 3.80
C GLY A 222 -25.24 -11.35 5.05
N GLY A 223 -24.64 -11.43 6.24
CA GLY A 223 -25.22 -10.90 7.46
C GLY A 223 -25.53 -9.40 7.37
N ARG A 224 -26.40 -8.92 8.27
CA ARG A 224 -26.81 -7.50 8.32
C ARG A 224 -25.99 -6.65 9.28
N HIS A 225 -25.19 -7.27 10.16
CA HIS A 225 -24.48 -6.54 11.20
C HIS A 225 -23.14 -6.02 10.69
N LEU A 226 -23.00 -4.70 10.66
CA LEU A 226 -21.75 -4.03 10.32
C LEU A 226 -20.79 -4.07 11.51
N SER A 227 -19.52 -4.33 11.23
CA SER A 227 -18.44 -4.00 12.16
C SER A 227 -18.08 -2.52 11.99
N TYR A 228 -17.75 -1.85 13.10
CA TYR A 228 -17.36 -0.44 13.11
C TYR A 228 -15.94 -0.30 13.65
N LEU A 229 -15.17 0.66 13.10
CA LEU A 229 -13.83 1.01 13.55
C LEU A 229 -13.81 2.44 14.13
N PRO A 230 -13.39 2.65 15.40
CA PRO A 230 -13.10 1.63 16.40
C PRO A 230 -14.36 1.01 17.03
N GLY A 231 -15.52 1.66 16.92
CA GLY A 231 -16.80 1.21 17.48
C GLY A 231 -17.98 2.05 16.94
N PRO A 232 -19.23 1.59 17.11
CA PRO A 232 -20.42 2.25 16.54
C PRO A 232 -20.71 3.64 17.13
N GLU A 233 -20.25 3.91 18.35
CA GLU A 233 -20.38 5.18 19.05
C GLU A 233 -19.36 6.24 18.59
N TRP A 234 -18.31 5.82 17.89
CA TRP A 234 -17.23 6.69 17.45
C TRP A 234 -17.45 7.17 16.01
N LEU A 235 -17.30 8.48 15.84
CA LEU A 235 -17.26 9.13 14.55
C LEU A 235 -15.87 9.76 14.39
N LEU A 236 -15.17 9.41 13.31
CA LEU A 236 -13.83 9.92 13.02
C LEU A 236 -13.91 11.24 12.26
N ASP A 237 -13.08 12.20 12.66
CA ASP A 237 -12.98 13.50 12.00
C ASP A 237 -12.18 13.40 10.70
N VAL A 238 -12.88 13.50 9.58
CA VAL A 238 -12.35 13.40 8.22
C VAL A 238 -12.31 14.75 7.51
N THR A 239 -12.48 15.86 8.23
CA THR A 239 -12.54 17.22 7.66
C THR A 239 -11.34 17.51 6.76
N HIS A 240 -10.13 17.14 7.19
CA HIS A 240 -8.90 17.34 6.43
C HIS A 240 -8.85 16.52 5.13
N LEU A 241 -9.48 15.34 5.09
CA LEU A 241 -9.51 14.48 3.89
C LEU A 241 -10.42 15.04 2.80
N VAL A 242 -11.50 15.72 3.21
CA VAL A 242 -12.49 16.27 2.28
C VAL A 242 -12.31 17.77 2.00
N ALA A 243 -11.39 18.44 2.69
CA ALA A 243 -11.18 19.90 2.61
C ALA A 243 -11.00 20.42 1.17
N ALA A 244 -10.26 19.67 0.32
CA ALA A 244 -10.06 20.04 -1.07
C ALA A 244 -11.33 19.92 -1.94
N ARG A 245 -12.33 19.18 -1.46
CA ARG A 245 -13.59 18.90 -2.17
C ARG A 245 -14.78 19.66 -1.57
N THR A 246 -14.64 20.20 -0.37
CA THR A 246 -15.66 21.06 0.23
C THR A 246 -15.71 22.41 -0.47
N ARG A 247 -16.92 22.84 -0.84
CA ARG A 247 -17.18 24.14 -1.45
C ARG A 247 -18.18 24.91 -0.62
N VAL A 248 -17.87 26.19 -0.40
CA VAL A 248 -18.80 27.14 0.18
C VAL A 248 -19.66 27.71 -0.94
N GLN A 249 -20.97 27.69 -0.77
CA GLN A 249 -21.91 28.20 -1.79
C GLN A 249 -21.78 29.72 -1.95
N ASP A 250 -21.68 30.46 -0.84
CA ASP A 250 -21.41 31.89 -0.83
C ASP A 250 -20.21 32.22 0.08
N PRO A 251 -19.01 32.43 -0.50
CA PRO A 251 -17.81 32.77 0.25
C PRO A 251 -17.86 34.18 0.88
N ARG A 252 -18.92 34.96 0.63
CA ARG A 252 -19.12 36.27 1.25
C ARG A 252 -19.67 36.13 2.67
N VAL A 253 -20.30 35.00 2.99
CA VAL A 253 -21.00 34.75 4.27
C VAL A 253 -20.25 33.75 5.16
N ALA A 254 -19.30 32.97 4.62
CA ALA A 254 -18.57 31.93 5.35
C ALA A 254 -17.06 31.93 5.06
#